data_AF-A0A8I1II13-F1
#
_entry.id   AF-A0A8I1II13-F1
#
_cell.length_a   1.000
_cell.length_b   1.000
_cell.length_c   1.000
_cell.angle_alpha   90.00
_cell.angle_beta   90.00
_cell.angle_gamma   90.00
#
_symmetry.space_group_name_H-M   'P 1'
#
loop_
_entity.id
_entity.type
_entity.pdbx_description
1 polymer ?
#
loop_
_entity_poly.entity_id
_entity_poly.type
_entity_poly.pdbx_seq_one_letter_code
_entity_poly.pdbx_strand_id
1 'polypeptide(L)' 'MSNGPWTDEENDLIVADYFAMLADDISARRYSKAEHRRALLPLLNDRSEG' A
#
# COMPACT_ATOMS: atom_id res chain seq x y z
N MET A 1 13.89 9.57 -2.41
CA MET A 1 14.19 8.15 -2.16
C MET A 1 14.79 8.01 -0.77
N SER A 2 13.98 7.55 0.18
CA SER A 2 14.43 7.22 1.53
C SER A 2 15.26 5.93 1.52
N ASN A 3 16.51 6.01 1.98
CA ASN A 3 17.43 4.86 2.13
C ASN A 3 17.48 4.30 3.57
N GLY A 4 16.60 4.78 4.46
CA GLY A 4 16.48 4.30 5.84
C GLY A 4 15.54 3.10 5.98
N PRO A 5 15.46 2.47 7.17
CA PRO A 5 14.48 1.42 7.45
C PRO A 5 13.05 1.94 7.20
N TRP A 6 12.13 1.01 6.95
CA TRP A 6 10.70 1.34 6.92
C TRP A 6 10.27 1.81 8.31
N THR A 7 9.54 2.92 8.35
CA THR A 7 8.93 3.42 9.57
C THR A 7 7.71 2.58 9.92
N ASP A 8 7.32 2.58 11.19
CA ASP A 8 6.11 1.88 11.64
C ASP A 8 4.86 2.42 10.91
N GLU A 9 4.78 3.73 10.69
CA GLU A 9 3.67 4.36 9.95
C GLU A 9 3.60 3.90 8.49
N GLU A 10 4.74 3.82 7.78
CA GLU A 10 4.77 3.28 6.41
C GLU A 10 4.31 1.82 6.39
N ASN A 11 4.73 1.01 7.36
CA ASN A 11 4.30 -0.39 7.48
C ASN A 11 2.80 -0.50 7.76
N ASP A 12 2.27 0.33 8.65
CA ASP A 12 0.85 0.36 8.99
C ASP A 12 -0.02 0.72 7.77
N LEU A 13 0.42 1.71 6.98
CA LEU A 13 -0.24 2.10 5.73
C LEU A 13 -0.26 0.96 4.71
N ILE A 14 0.87 0.27 4.53
CA ILE A 14 0.97 -0.88 3.61
C ILE A 14 0.04 -2.01 4.09
N VAL A 15 0.10 -2.35 5.37
CA VAL A 15 -0.72 -3.43 5.94
C VAL A 15 -2.21 -3.12 5.80
N ALA A 16 -2.62 -1.88 6.09
CA ALA A 16 -4.00 -1.44 5.94
C ALA A 16 -4.50 -1.54 4.48
N ASP A 17 -3.68 -1.12 3.50
CA ASP A 17 -4.02 -1.22 2.07
C ASP A 17 -4.20 -2.67 1.61
N TYR A 18 -3.33 -3.57 2.07
CA TYR A 18 -3.48 -5.01 1.82
C TYR A 18 -4.75 -5.59 2.44
N PHE A 19 -5.12 -5.17 3.65
CA PHE A 19 -6.39 -5.59 4.25
C PHE A 19 -7.61 -5.09 3.47
N ALA A 20 -7.55 -3.88 2.91
CA ALA A 20 -8.62 -3.36 2.05
C ALA A 20 -8.79 -4.23 0.78
N MET A 21 -7.68 -4.55 0.10
CA MET A 21 -7.69 -5.45 -1.05
C MET A 21 -8.19 -6.85 -0.70
N LEU A 22 -7.81 -7.39 0.47
CA LEU A 22 -8.30 -8.68 0.95
C LEU A 22 -9.81 -8.65 1.21
N ALA A 23 -10.33 -7.57 1.81
CA ALA A 23 -11.76 -7.41 2.04
C ALA A 23 -12.55 -7.36 0.72
N ASP A 24 -12.01 -6.73 -0.31
CA ASP A 24 -12.59 -6.73 -1.65
C ASP A 24 -12.54 -8.12 -2.29
N ASP A 25 -11.43 -8.85 -2.16
CA ASP A 25 -11.26 -10.20 -2.69
C ASP A 25 -12.27 -11.18 -2.07
N ILE A 26 -12.42 -11.15 -0.74
CA ILE A 26 -13.40 -11.96 0.00
C ILE A 26 -14.84 -11.58 -0.38
N SER A 27 -15.08 -10.32 -0.73
CA SER A 27 -16.39 -9.81 -1.17
C SER A 27 -16.64 -10.01 -2.67
N ALA A 28 -15.72 -10.66 -3.39
CA ALA A 28 -15.71 -10.79 -4.85
C ALA A 28 -15.84 -9.44 -5.59
N ARG A 29 -15.40 -8.35 -4.96
CA ARG A 29 -15.31 -7.02 -5.58
C ARG A 29 -14.01 -6.92 -6.35
N ARG A 30 -14.10 -6.34 -7.55
CA ARG A 30 -12.89 -6.07 -8.34
C ARG A 30 -12.15 -4.89 -7.72
N TYR A 31 -10.85 -5.05 -7.57
CA TYR A 31 -9.92 -3.99 -7.21
C TYR A 31 -8.73 -4.00 -8.18
N SER A 32 -8.03 -2.88 -8.28
CA SER A 32 -6.83 -2.75 -9.10
C SER A 32 -5.60 -2.55 -8.21
N LYS A 33 -4.72 -3.56 -8.15
CA LYS A 33 -3.45 -3.46 -7.41
C LYS A 33 -2.63 -2.23 -7.83
N ALA A 34 -2.67 -1.88 -9.11
CA ALA A 34 -1.97 -0.71 -9.63
C ALA A 34 -2.60 0.61 -9.15
N GLU A 35 -3.91 0.64 -8.92
CA GLU A 35 -4.60 1.81 -8.38
C GLU A 35 -4.30 1.99 -6.89
N HIS A 36 -4.42 0.91 -6.11
CA HIS A 36 -4.00 0.87 -4.71
C HIS A 36 -2.55 1.35 -4.55
N ARG A 37 -1.63 0.84 -5.38
CA ARG A 37 -0.23 1.28 -5.35
C ARG A 37 -0.07 2.78 -5.62
N ARG A 38 -0.73 3.32 -6.65
CA ARG A 38 -0.66 4.76 -6.98
C ARG A 38 -1.22 5.63 -5.87
N ALA A 39 -2.26 5.16 -5.17
CA ALA A 39 -2.84 5.86 -4.03
C ALA A 39 -1.93 5.80 -2.78
N LEU A 40 -1.23 4.69 -2.58
CA LEU A 40 -0.35 4.46 -1.43
C LEU A 40 1.01 5.18 -1.58
N LEU A 41 1.58 5.21 -2.78
CA LEU A 41 2.94 5.71 -3.05
C LEU A 41 3.22 7.13 -2.49
N PRO A 42 2.32 8.13 -2.61
CA PRO A 42 2.55 9.47 -2.05
C PRO A 42 2.67 9.49 -0.52
N LEU A 43 2.19 8.46 0.18
CA LEU A 43 2.23 8.34 1.63
C LEU A 43 3.51 7.64 2.12
N LEU A 44 4.30 7.05 1.22
CA LEU A 44 5.48 6.27 1.53
C LEU A 44 6.78 7.05 1.29
N ASN A 45 6.87 8.32 1.69
CA ASN A 45 8.13 9.11 1.70
C ASN A 45 9.05 8.97 0.47
N ASP A 46 8.51 9.04 -0.75
CA ASP A 46 9.25 8.86 -2.01
C ASP A 46 10.02 7.52 -2.12
N ARG A 47 9.47 6.44 -1.54
CA ARG A 47 9.97 5.06 -1.73
C ARG A 47 9.81 4.65 -3.19
N SER A 48 10.77 3.88 -3.69
CA SER A 48 10.70 3.31 -5.04
C SER A 48 9.68 2.15 -5.11
N GLU A 49 9.37 1.71 -6.33
CA GLU A 49 8.41 0.63 -6.55
C GLU A 49 8.81 -0.71 -5.89
N GLY A 50 10.08 -0.88 -5.52
CA GLY A 50 10.65 -2.15 -5.05
C GLY A 50 11.08 -3.02 -6.21
#